data_AF-A0A3Q4MUA3-F1
#
_entry.id   AF-A0A3Q4MUA3-F1
#
_cell.length_a   1.000
_cell.length_b   1.000
_cell.length_c   1.000
_cell.angle_alpha   90.00
_cell.angle_beta   90.00
_cell.angle_gamma   90.00
#
_symmetry.space_group_name_H-M   'P 1'
#
loop_
_entity.id
_entity.type
_entity.pdbx_description
1 polymer ?
#
loop_
_entity_poly.entity_id
_entity_poly.type
_entity_poly.pdbx_seq_one_letter_code
_entity_poly.pdbx_strand_id
1 'polypeptide(L)'
;MGAIIMVLAILGAYGAHKESRVALIVFLVCMVLGCLVMFKYAVPVAIMRPQIEGIMEDKFRMFLPLDENSKDMKNMADNIQKTFHCCGLFSYKDWNNIPESCKCNLEEEEEGKCQTVGYRSLMERSTSIYTQTCFPIIMHYVLLGFDIVLGVFFTLAILALLGTILSSAMIHQMRYPNRPTILLTVPTVLSTSPPKYEELYNPPPY
;
A
#
# COMPACT_ATOMS: atom_id res chain seq x y z
N MET A 1 4.80 2.18 16.83
CA MET A 1 4.98 2.87 15.54
C MET A 1 4.74 4.37 15.64
N GLY A 2 3.55 4.84 16.04
CA GLY A 2 3.23 6.28 16.10
C GLY A 2 4.16 7.11 16.99
N ALA A 3 4.51 6.61 18.19
CA ALA A 3 5.43 7.32 19.09
C ALA A 3 6.83 7.53 18.47
N ILE A 4 7.35 6.56 17.71
CA ILE A 4 8.66 6.65 17.06
C ILE A 4 8.64 7.75 16.00
N ILE A 5 7.61 7.77 15.16
CA ILE A 5 7.44 8.81 14.12
C ILE A 5 7.34 10.19 14.76
N MET A 6 6.59 10.33 15.85
CA MET A 6 6.46 11.58 16.60
C MET A 6 7.80 12.06 17.15
N VAL A 7 8.58 11.17 17.77
CA VAL A 7 9.92 11.50 18.28
C VAL A 7 10.85 11.93 17.15
N LEU A 8 10.86 11.24 16.02
CA LEU A 8 11.67 11.61 14.85
C LEU A 8 11.25 12.98 14.30
N ALA A 9 9.95 13.25 14.22
CA ALA A 9 9.43 14.54 13.77
C ALA A 9 9.84 15.68 14.72
N ILE A 10 9.73 15.48 16.04
CA ILE A 10 10.17 16.47 17.04
C ILE A 10 11.68 16.69 16.95
N LEU A 11 12.48 15.64 16.81
CA LEU A 11 13.93 15.75 16.65
C LEU A 11 14.31 16.54 15.39
N GLY A 12 13.65 16.27 14.26
CA GLY A 12 13.84 17.01 13.02
C GLY A 12 13.44 18.48 13.16
N ALA A 13 12.26 18.76 13.70
CA ALA A 13 11.75 20.12 13.90
C ALA A 13 12.60 20.91 14.91
N TYR A 14 12.96 20.30 16.03
CA TYR A 14 13.83 20.91 17.05
C TYR A 14 15.22 21.17 16.49
N GLY A 15 15.80 20.20 15.77
CA GLY A 15 17.11 20.32 15.13
C GLY A 15 17.15 21.46 14.13
N ALA A 16 16.10 21.61 13.31
CA ALA A 16 15.97 22.71 12.36
C ALA A 16 15.76 24.07 13.05
N HIS A 17 14.83 24.17 14.01
CA HIS A 17 14.51 25.43 14.68
C HIS A 17 15.65 25.95 15.56
N LYS A 18 16.37 25.08 16.26
CA LYS A 18 17.46 25.48 17.15
C LYS A 18 18.83 25.45 16.48
N GLU A 19 18.87 25.19 15.17
CA GLU A 19 20.11 24.98 14.40
C GLU A 19 21.08 24.03 15.13
N SER A 20 20.52 22.99 15.75
CA SER A 20 21.28 22.04 16.55
C SER A 20 21.83 20.95 15.65
N ARG A 21 23.14 21.04 15.36
CA ARG A 21 23.87 20.06 14.54
C ARG A 21 23.71 18.63 15.06
N VAL A 22 23.78 18.43 16.37
CA VAL A 22 23.68 17.09 16.98
C VAL A 22 22.29 16.50 16.74
N ALA A 23 21.23 17.27 16.95
CA ALA A 23 19.86 16.79 16.73
C ALA A 23 19.61 16.43 15.25
N LEU A 24 20.11 17.24 14.32
CA LEU A 24 20.01 16.95 12.88
C LEU A 24 20.84 15.73 12.45
N ILE A 25 22.03 15.51 13.04
CA ILE A 25 22.82 14.31 12.78
C ILE A 25 22.10 13.07 13.30
N VAL A 26 21.51 13.11 14.50
CA VAL A 26 20.72 12.00 15.03
C VAL A 26 19.53 11.69 14.13
N PHE A 27 18.78 12.72 13.71
CA PHE A 27 17.68 12.55 12.76
C PHE A 27 18.16 11.91 11.44
N LEU A 28 19.26 12.42 10.86
CA LEU A 28 19.85 11.88 9.63
C LEU A 28 20.21 10.39 9.77
N VAL A 29 20.89 10.01 10.86
CA VAL A 29 21.27 8.62 11.13
C VAL A 29 20.02 7.74 11.26
N CYS A 30 19.00 8.18 11.99
CA CYS A 30 17.74 7.46 12.11
C CYS A 30 17.05 7.25 10.76
N MET A 31 17.02 8.28 9.90
CA MET A 31 16.43 8.19 8.57
C MET A 31 17.20 7.20 7.67
N VAL A 32 18.53 7.23 7.69
CA VAL A 32 19.37 6.28 6.94
C VAL A 32 19.14 4.84 7.41
N LEU A 33 19.14 4.61 8.72
CA LEU A 33 18.84 3.29 9.30
C LEU A 33 17.42 2.83 8.93
N GLY A 34 16.44 3.73 8.99
CA GLY A 34 15.07 3.47 8.56
C GLY A 34 14.99 3.05 7.08
N CYS A 35 15.70 3.75 6.18
CA CYS A 35 15.79 3.37 4.77
C CYS A 35 16.36 1.96 4.58
N LEU A 36 17.44 1.61 5.30
CA LEU A 36 18.04 0.28 5.20
C LEU A 36 17.06 -0.81 5.66
N VAL A 37 16.35 -0.57 6.77
CA VAL A 37 15.32 -1.49 7.26
C VAL A 37 14.17 -1.62 6.26
N MET A 38 13.68 -0.51 5.69
CA MET A 38 12.65 -0.55 4.66
C MET A 38 13.09 -1.38 3.46
N PHE A 39 14.31 -1.22 2.98
CA PHE A 39 14.82 -1.99 1.84
C PHE A 39 14.87 -3.49 2.12
N LYS A 40 15.19 -3.90 3.36
CA LYS A 40 15.18 -5.31 3.77
C LYS A 40 13.81 -5.97 3.63
N TYR A 41 12.72 -5.23 3.84
CA TYR A 41 11.36 -5.75 3.70
C TYR A 41 10.78 -5.51 2.29
N ALA A 42 11.10 -4.39 1.66
CA ALA A 42 10.58 -4.03 0.34
C ALA A 42 11.08 -4.98 -0.76
N VAL A 43 12.36 -5.38 -0.72
CA VAL A 43 12.96 -6.23 -1.76
C VAL A 43 12.28 -7.62 -1.85
N PRO A 44 12.11 -8.39 -0.75
CA PRO A 44 11.38 -9.65 -0.81
C PRO A 44 9.96 -9.50 -1.35
N VAL A 45 9.22 -8.46 -0.94
CA VAL A 45 7.85 -8.21 -1.43
C VAL A 45 7.85 -7.95 -2.93
N ALA A 46 8.80 -7.16 -3.43
CA ALA A 46 8.94 -6.87 -4.86
C ALA A 46 9.29 -8.13 -5.69
N ILE A 47 10.14 -9.01 -5.15
CA ILE A 47 10.52 -10.27 -5.80
C ILE A 47 9.35 -11.27 -5.79
N MET A 48 8.61 -11.35 -4.69
CA MET A 48 7.48 -12.26 -4.53
C MET A 48 6.28 -11.87 -5.40
N ARG A 49 6.05 -10.57 -5.60
CA ARG A 49 4.93 -10.00 -6.36
C ARG A 49 4.65 -10.72 -7.70
N PRO A 50 5.61 -10.88 -8.64
CA PRO A 50 5.36 -11.55 -9.91
C PRO A 50 5.21 -13.08 -9.81
N GLN A 51 5.64 -13.69 -8.71
CA GLN A 51 5.67 -15.15 -8.52
C GLN A 51 4.47 -15.67 -7.72
N ILE A 52 3.84 -14.78 -6.93
CA ILE A 52 2.86 -15.17 -5.92
C ILE A 52 1.63 -15.87 -6.51
N GLU A 53 1.20 -15.50 -7.72
CA GLU A 53 0.04 -16.12 -8.37
C GLU A 53 0.28 -17.62 -8.62
N GLY A 54 1.40 -17.99 -9.24
CA GLY A 54 1.75 -19.39 -9.46
C GLY A 54 2.00 -20.16 -8.16
N ILE A 55 2.69 -19.54 -7.19
CA ILE A 55 2.91 -20.15 -5.87
C ILE A 55 1.57 -20.45 -5.17
N MET A 56 0.64 -19.49 -5.20
CA MET A 56 -0.68 -19.65 -4.59
C MET A 56 -1.51 -20.68 -5.35
N GLU A 57 -1.46 -20.69 -6.69
CA GLU A 57 -2.12 -21.70 -7.51
C GLU A 57 -1.70 -23.11 -7.10
N ASP A 58 -0.39 -23.37 -7.07
CA ASP A 58 0.17 -24.67 -6.68
C ASP A 58 -0.25 -25.07 -5.26
N LYS A 59 -0.23 -24.12 -4.32
CA LYS A 59 -0.66 -24.36 -2.95
C LYS A 59 -2.16 -24.63 -2.85
N PHE A 60 -2.99 -23.91 -3.59
CA PHE A 60 -4.43 -24.12 -3.60
C PHE A 60 -4.81 -25.47 -4.22
N ARG A 61 -4.09 -25.92 -5.25
CA ARG A 61 -4.29 -27.24 -5.85
C ARG A 61 -4.02 -28.38 -4.87
N MET A 62 -3.14 -28.21 -3.88
CA MET A 62 -2.89 -29.23 -2.84
C MET A 62 -4.07 -29.41 -1.87
N PHE A 63 -5.03 -28.48 -1.84
CA PHE A 63 -6.24 -28.58 -1.02
C PHE A 63 -7.42 -29.18 -1.78
N LEU A 64 -7.24 -29.67 -3.00
CA LEU A 64 -8.31 -30.33 -3.74
C LEU A 64 -8.34 -31.84 -3.43
N PRO A 65 -9.53 -32.47 -3.28
CA PRO A 65 -10.87 -31.85 -3.30
C PRO A 65 -11.20 -31.11 -1.99
N LEU A 66 -11.94 -30.00 -2.10
CA LEU A 66 -12.20 -29.07 -1.00
C LEU A 66 -12.97 -29.71 0.16
N ASP A 67 -13.88 -30.64 -0.13
CA ASP A 67 -14.68 -31.35 0.87
C ASP A 67 -13.93 -32.42 1.67
N GLU A 68 -12.67 -32.70 1.38
CA GLU A 68 -11.88 -33.65 2.18
C GLU A 68 -11.04 -32.96 3.26
N ASN A 69 -10.98 -31.62 3.24
CA ASN A 69 -10.19 -30.84 4.20
C ASN A 69 -10.86 -30.70 5.57
N SER A 70 -10.14 -30.05 6.50
CA SER A 70 -10.64 -29.72 7.84
C SER A 70 -11.91 -28.86 7.78
N LYS A 71 -12.73 -28.95 8.85
CA LYS A 71 -13.95 -28.13 8.98
C LYS A 71 -13.67 -26.63 8.86
N ASP A 72 -12.53 -26.18 9.39
CA ASP A 72 -12.14 -24.77 9.33
C ASP A 72 -11.86 -24.32 7.89
N MET A 73 -11.18 -25.16 7.10
CA MET A 73 -10.91 -24.86 5.69
C MET A 73 -12.21 -24.81 4.88
N LYS A 74 -13.14 -25.75 5.13
CA LYS A 74 -14.47 -25.74 4.50
C LYS A 74 -15.25 -24.48 4.85
N ASN A 75 -15.30 -24.11 6.13
CA ASN A 75 -15.97 -22.89 6.58
C ASN A 75 -15.36 -21.64 5.93
N MET A 76 -14.04 -21.59 5.79
CA MET A 76 -13.35 -20.50 5.09
C MET A 76 -13.75 -20.44 3.61
N ALA A 77 -13.74 -21.58 2.91
CA ALA A 77 -14.16 -21.65 1.51
C ALA A 77 -15.64 -21.24 1.35
N ASP A 78 -16.53 -21.70 2.24
CA ASP A 78 -17.94 -21.32 2.25
C ASP A 78 -18.15 -19.82 2.45
N ASN A 79 -17.38 -19.19 3.35
CA ASN A 79 -17.45 -17.75 3.56
C ASN A 79 -16.96 -16.95 2.35
N ILE A 80 -15.87 -17.40 1.71
CA ILE A 80 -15.36 -16.79 0.48
C ILE A 80 -16.41 -16.88 -0.63
N GLN A 81 -16.98 -18.07 -0.86
CA GLN A 81 -17.99 -18.31 -1.89
C GLN A 81 -19.23 -17.43 -1.68
N LYS A 82 -19.74 -17.30 -0.44
CA LYS A 82 -20.86 -16.41 -0.11
C LYS A 82 -20.55 -14.93 -0.25
N THR A 83 -19.32 -14.53 0.06
CA THR A 83 -18.91 -13.11 0.06
C THR A 83 -18.62 -12.61 -1.34
N PHE A 84 -18.04 -13.47 -2.19
CA PHE A 84 -17.60 -13.11 -3.53
C PHE A 84 -18.46 -13.71 -4.64
N HIS A 85 -19.55 -14.41 -4.30
CA HIS A 85 -20.49 -14.99 -5.25
C HIS A 85 -19.79 -15.83 -6.32
N CYS A 86 -18.96 -16.76 -5.85
CA CYS A 86 -18.14 -17.67 -6.67
C CYS A 86 -18.31 -19.11 -6.17
N CYS A 87 -17.97 -20.10 -7.00
CA CYS A 87 -18.06 -21.51 -6.64
C CYS A 87 -16.80 -22.30 -7.04
N GLY A 88 -16.22 -22.98 -6.05
CA GLY A 88 -14.94 -23.69 -6.21
C GLY A 88 -13.75 -22.76 -6.37
N LEU A 89 -12.53 -23.31 -6.29
CA LEU A 89 -11.31 -22.53 -6.50
C LEU A 89 -11.06 -22.31 -7.99
N PHE A 90 -11.00 -23.40 -8.74
CA PHE A 90 -10.76 -23.46 -10.18
C PHE A 90 -11.94 -24.06 -10.94
N SER A 91 -12.82 -24.81 -10.27
CA SER A 91 -14.05 -25.35 -10.84
C SER A 91 -15.06 -25.73 -9.74
N TYR A 92 -16.36 -25.74 -10.05
CA TYR A 92 -17.35 -26.33 -9.14
C TYR A 92 -17.07 -27.82 -8.84
N LYS A 93 -16.31 -28.50 -9.72
CA LYS A 93 -15.86 -29.90 -9.56
C LYS A 93 -14.76 -30.08 -8.53
N ASP A 94 -14.24 -28.99 -7.96
CA ASP A 94 -13.32 -29.01 -6.83
C ASP A 94 -14.00 -29.57 -5.56
N TRP A 95 -15.34 -29.61 -5.57
CA TRP A 95 -16.18 -30.25 -4.57
C TRP A 95 -16.70 -31.59 -5.10
N ASN A 96 -16.56 -32.67 -4.32
CA ASN A 96 -17.31 -33.90 -4.61
C ASN A 96 -18.81 -33.69 -4.34
N ASN A 97 -19.12 -32.96 -3.26
CA ASN A 97 -20.47 -32.56 -2.89
C ASN A 97 -20.53 -31.03 -2.82
N ILE A 98 -21.20 -30.42 -3.79
CA ILE A 98 -21.29 -28.95 -3.90
C ILE A 98 -21.99 -28.39 -2.65
N PRO A 99 -21.37 -27.46 -1.92
CA PRO A 99 -21.96 -26.87 -0.72
C PRO A 99 -23.06 -25.86 -1.04
N GLU A 100 -23.92 -25.59 -0.06
CA GLU A 100 -24.98 -24.57 -0.17
C GLU A 100 -24.41 -23.16 -0.42
N SER A 101 -23.16 -22.89 -0.04
CA SER A 101 -22.44 -21.63 -0.28
C SER A 101 -22.21 -21.32 -1.75
N CYS A 102 -22.28 -22.32 -2.64
CA CYS A 102 -22.17 -22.16 -4.09
C CYS A 102 -23.49 -21.79 -4.78
N LYS A 103 -24.63 -21.90 -4.08
CA LYS A 103 -25.94 -21.72 -4.72
C LYS A 103 -26.18 -20.27 -5.04
N CYS A 104 -26.71 -20.04 -6.24
CA CYS A 104 -27.18 -18.74 -6.67
C CYS A 104 -28.60 -18.44 -6.15
N ASN A 105 -28.88 -17.16 -5.98
CA ASN A 105 -30.23 -16.65 -5.81
C ASN A 105 -30.85 -16.23 -7.15
N LEU A 106 -32.17 -16.12 -7.20
CA LEU A 106 -32.93 -15.78 -8.42
C LEU A 106 -32.50 -14.45 -9.05
N GLU A 107 -32.19 -13.44 -8.23
CA GLU A 107 -31.70 -12.13 -8.71
C GLU A 107 -30.37 -12.26 -9.48
N GLU A 108 -29.48 -13.15 -9.03
CA GLU A 108 -28.16 -13.36 -9.64
C GLU A 108 -28.24 -14.20 -10.91
N GLU A 109 -29.27 -15.05 -11.02
CA GLU A 109 -29.60 -15.77 -12.25
C GLU A 109 -30.04 -14.81 -13.35
N GLU A 110 -30.88 -13.82 -13.03
CA GLU A 110 -31.32 -12.80 -13.99
C GLU A 110 -30.15 -11.94 -14.50
N GLU A 111 -29.13 -11.72 -13.66
CA GLU A 111 -27.87 -11.05 -14.03
C GLU A 111 -26.91 -11.93 -14.85
N GLY A 112 -27.26 -13.21 -15.09
CA GLY A 112 -26.44 -14.14 -15.87
C GLY A 112 -25.16 -14.61 -15.15
N LYS A 113 -25.09 -14.52 -13.83
CA LYS A 113 -23.92 -14.93 -13.02
C LYS A 113 -23.90 -16.42 -12.70
N CYS A 114 -24.95 -17.13 -13.07
CA CYS A 114 -25.23 -18.48 -12.60
C CYS A 114 -25.29 -19.49 -13.75
N GLN A 115 -24.97 -20.74 -13.42
CA GLN A 115 -25.07 -21.87 -14.32
C GLN A 115 -25.82 -22.99 -13.63
N THR A 116 -26.64 -23.71 -14.40
CA THR A 116 -27.33 -24.90 -13.90
C THR A 116 -26.46 -26.13 -14.11
N VAL A 117 -26.19 -26.87 -13.04
CA VAL A 117 -25.45 -28.14 -13.10
C VAL A 117 -26.36 -29.30 -12.70
N GLY A 118 -26.29 -30.41 -13.45
CA GLY A 118 -27.01 -31.64 -13.17
C GLY A 118 -26.13 -32.64 -12.43
N TYR A 119 -26.62 -33.22 -11.33
CA TYR A 119 -25.89 -34.23 -10.57
C TYR A 119 -26.25 -35.66 -11.00
N ARG A 120 -25.27 -36.58 -10.98
CA ARG A 120 -25.48 -38.03 -11.17
C ARG A 120 -25.97 -38.71 -9.88
N SER A 121 -26.98 -38.18 -9.20
CA SER A 121 -27.74 -38.95 -8.19
C SER A 121 -28.99 -39.50 -8.84
N LEU A 122 -29.45 -40.64 -8.34
CA LEU A 122 -30.63 -41.41 -8.76
C LEU A 122 -31.96 -40.61 -8.88
N MET A 123 -31.95 -39.32 -8.53
CA MET A 123 -33.02 -38.36 -8.78
C MET A 123 -32.37 -37.12 -9.42
N GLU A 124 -32.69 -36.86 -10.69
CA GLU A 124 -32.09 -35.81 -11.52
C GLU A 124 -32.52 -34.43 -11.00
N ARG A 125 -31.77 -33.91 -10.03
CA ARG A 125 -31.96 -32.58 -9.45
C ARG A 125 -30.91 -31.64 -10.03
N SER A 126 -31.35 -30.68 -10.82
CA SER A 126 -30.54 -29.58 -11.30
C SER A 126 -30.43 -28.50 -10.22
N THR A 127 -29.21 -28.03 -9.94
CA THR A 127 -28.97 -26.91 -9.01
C THR A 127 -28.29 -25.76 -9.74
N SER A 128 -28.75 -24.54 -9.48
CA SER A 128 -28.12 -23.32 -9.97
C SER A 128 -27.00 -22.89 -9.03
N ILE A 129 -25.82 -22.66 -9.60
CA ILE A 129 -24.60 -22.30 -8.86
C ILE A 129 -23.88 -21.14 -9.53
N TYR A 130 -23.02 -20.45 -8.80
CA TYR A 130 -22.17 -19.41 -9.37
C TYR A 130 -21.28 -19.96 -10.49
N THR A 131 -21.25 -19.25 -11.61
CA THR A 131 -20.42 -19.59 -12.77
C THR A 131 -18.95 -19.24 -12.55
N GLN A 132 -18.70 -18.17 -11.81
CA GLN A 132 -17.34 -17.71 -11.54
C GLN A 132 -16.64 -18.56 -10.48
N THR A 133 -15.34 -18.73 -10.65
CA THR A 133 -14.47 -19.46 -9.72
C THR A 133 -13.78 -18.48 -8.77
N CYS A 134 -13.44 -18.93 -7.56
CA CYS A 134 -12.96 -18.03 -6.52
C CYS A 134 -11.48 -17.65 -6.67
N PHE A 135 -10.64 -18.49 -7.29
CA PHE A 135 -9.21 -18.24 -7.44
C PHE A 135 -8.86 -16.90 -8.09
N PRO A 136 -9.40 -16.51 -9.26
CA PRO A 136 -9.08 -15.21 -9.88
C PRO A 136 -9.49 -14.03 -9.00
N ILE A 137 -10.60 -14.14 -8.25
CA ILE A 137 -11.05 -13.09 -7.33
C ILE A 137 -10.09 -12.96 -6.15
N ILE A 138 -9.74 -14.08 -5.50
CA ILE A 138 -8.77 -14.12 -4.40
C ILE A 138 -7.44 -13.53 -4.87
N MET A 139 -6.95 -13.96 -6.03
CA MET A 139 -5.68 -13.48 -6.56
C MET A 139 -5.70 -12.01 -6.92
N HIS A 140 -6.81 -11.48 -7.41
CA HIS A 140 -6.94 -10.04 -7.64
C HIS A 140 -6.70 -9.24 -6.35
N TYR A 141 -7.35 -9.62 -5.25
CA TYR A 141 -7.15 -8.93 -3.96
C TYR A 141 -5.76 -9.14 -3.37
N VAL A 142 -5.17 -10.32 -3.53
CA VAL A 142 -3.78 -10.58 -3.12
C VAL A 142 -2.83 -9.67 -3.88
N LEU A 143 -2.89 -9.65 -5.23
CA LEU A 143 -2.03 -8.82 -6.07
C LEU A 143 -2.21 -7.34 -5.78
N LEU A 144 -3.46 -6.89 -5.59
CA LEU A 144 -3.77 -5.52 -5.17
C LEU A 144 -3.13 -5.19 -3.82
N GLY A 145 -3.16 -6.11 -2.86
CA GLY A 145 -2.48 -5.96 -1.58
C GLY A 145 -0.96 -5.76 -1.74
N PHE A 146 -0.31 -6.57 -2.59
CA PHE A 146 1.11 -6.39 -2.89
C PHE A 146 1.40 -5.05 -3.59
N ASP A 147 0.56 -4.63 -4.54
CA ASP A 147 0.65 -3.32 -5.20
C ASP A 147 0.62 -2.17 -4.19
N ILE A 148 -0.36 -2.17 -3.30
CA ILE A 148 -0.53 -1.15 -2.27
C ILE A 148 0.69 -1.11 -1.36
N VAL A 149 1.17 -2.26 -0.88
CA VAL A 149 2.35 -2.35 0.00
C VAL A 149 3.60 -1.81 -0.71
N LEU A 150 3.81 -2.16 -1.98
CA LEU A 150 4.93 -1.64 -2.78
C LEU A 150 4.83 -0.13 -2.97
N GLY A 151 3.63 0.39 -3.24
CA GLY A 151 3.38 1.84 -3.32
C GLY A 151 3.68 2.57 -2.01
N VAL A 152 3.33 1.97 -0.86
CA VAL A 152 3.68 2.52 0.46
C VAL A 152 5.19 2.54 0.66
N PHE A 153 5.92 1.48 0.31
CA PHE A 153 7.38 1.49 0.42
C PHE A 153 8.02 2.55 -0.47
N PHE A 154 7.52 2.72 -1.70
CA PHE A 154 8.02 3.73 -2.63
C PHE A 154 7.82 5.15 -2.10
N THR A 155 6.62 5.46 -1.60
CA THR A 155 6.32 6.78 -1.03
C THR A 155 7.15 7.07 0.22
N LEU A 156 7.30 6.10 1.13
CA LEU A 156 8.14 6.24 2.31
C LEU A 156 9.63 6.41 1.95
N ALA A 157 10.12 5.73 0.91
CA ALA A 157 11.49 5.90 0.43
C ALA A 157 11.74 7.32 -0.09
N ILE A 158 10.81 7.89 -0.87
CA ILE A 158 10.92 9.29 -1.33
C ILE A 158 10.94 10.25 -0.16
N LEU A 159 10.02 10.12 0.80
CA LEU A 159 9.97 10.98 1.99
C LEU A 159 11.27 10.88 2.78
N ALA A 160 11.82 9.67 2.89
CA ALA A 160 13.06 9.47 3.61
C ALA A 160 14.27 10.08 2.89
N LEU A 161 14.35 9.95 1.56
CA LEU A 161 15.37 10.63 0.75
C LEU A 161 15.28 12.15 0.91
N LEU A 162 14.09 12.74 0.83
CA LEU A 162 13.89 14.17 1.06
C LEU A 162 14.36 14.58 2.46
N GLY A 163 13.99 13.82 3.49
CA GLY A 163 14.43 14.07 4.87
C GLY A 163 15.96 14.03 5.01
N THR A 164 16.62 13.06 4.38
CA THR A 164 18.09 12.96 4.40
C THR A 164 18.77 14.09 3.64
N ILE A 165 18.26 14.48 2.47
CA ILE A 165 18.81 15.58 1.65
C ILE A 165 18.69 16.90 2.41
N LEU A 166 17.50 17.21 2.93
CA LEU A 166 17.25 18.45 3.67
C LEU A 166 18.12 18.52 4.92
N SER A 167 18.22 17.44 5.69
CA SER A 167 19.06 17.40 6.90
C SER A 167 20.53 17.59 6.56
N SER A 168 21.01 16.94 5.49
CA SER A 168 22.39 17.07 5.03
C SER A 168 22.71 18.48 4.57
N ALA A 169 21.79 19.11 3.81
CA ALA A 169 21.93 20.49 3.35
C ALA A 169 21.99 21.48 4.53
N MET A 170 21.11 21.32 5.54
CA MET A 170 21.13 22.16 6.74
C MET A 170 22.42 21.98 7.55
N ILE A 171 22.88 20.74 7.75
CA ILE A 171 24.15 20.44 8.41
C ILE A 171 25.32 21.11 7.67
N HIS A 172 25.32 21.06 6.33
CA HIS A 172 26.35 21.69 5.52
C HIS A 172 26.34 23.22 5.64
N GLN A 173 25.16 23.85 5.58
CA GLN A 173 25.00 25.30 5.74
C GLN A 173 25.52 25.77 7.11
N MET A 174 25.16 25.07 8.19
CA MET A 174 25.66 25.40 9.52
C MET A 174 27.18 25.25 9.62
N ARG A 175 27.81 24.32 8.88
CA ARG A 175 29.27 24.09 8.91
C ARG A 175 30.05 25.13 8.10
N TYR A 176 29.46 25.67 7.03
CA TYR A 176 30.08 26.63 6.12
C TYR A 176 29.20 27.89 5.96
N PRO A 177 29.15 28.79 6.97
CA PRO A 177 28.25 29.95 6.97
C PRO A 177 28.55 31.01 5.88
N ASN A 178 29.67 30.92 5.15
CA ASN A 178 30.15 31.96 4.21
C ASN A 178 30.01 31.62 2.72
N ARG A 179 29.11 30.70 2.32
CA ARG A 179 28.80 30.49 0.88
C ARG A 179 27.45 31.16 0.56
N PRO A 180 27.37 32.12 -0.38
CA PRO A 180 26.10 32.72 -0.72
C PRO A 180 25.17 31.64 -1.27
N THR A 181 24.02 31.49 -0.63
CA THR A 181 22.91 30.70 -1.12
C THR A 181 22.62 31.20 -2.54
N ILE A 182 22.76 30.34 -3.55
CA ILE A 182 22.07 30.56 -4.81
C ILE A 182 20.59 30.40 -4.45
N LEU A 183 20.00 31.50 -3.95
CA LEU A 183 18.58 31.70 -3.97
C LEU A 183 18.17 31.37 -5.40
N LEU A 184 17.17 30.49 -5.54
CA LEU A 184 16.34 30.48 -6.73
C LEU A 184 15.84 31.92 -6.88
N THR A 185 16.56 32.71 -7.67
CA THR A 185 16.20 34.09 -7.97
C THR A 185 14.87 33.96 -8.67
N VAL A 186 13.79 34.16 -7.92
CA VAL A 186 12.50 34.53 -8.50
C VAL A 186 12.85 35.72 -9.42
N PRO A 187 12.57 35.65 -10.73
CA PRO A 187 12.91 36.73 -11.62
C PRO A 187 12.33 38.02 -11.04
N THR A 188 13.15 39.05 -10.97
CA THR A 188 12.85 40.39 -10.43
C THR A 188 11.68 41.12 -11.14
N VAL A 189 10.98 40.43 -12.04
CA VAL A 189 9.79 40.90 -12.77
C VAL A 189 8.53 40.88 -11.88
N LEU A 190 8.52 40.14 -10.77
CA LEU A 190 7.35 39.97 -9.88
C LEU A 190 7.38 40.80 -8.58
N SER A 191 8.40 41.62 -8.35
CA SER A 191 8.40 42.55 -7.21
C SER A 191 7.67 43.83 -7.59
N THR A 192 6.41 43.96 -7.17
CA THR A 192 5.70 45.24 -7.11
C THR A 192 6.52 46.24 -6.29
N SER A 193 6.54 47.50 -6.72
CA SER A 193 7.28 48.60 -6.06
C SER A 193 6.96 48.73 -4.57
N PRO A 194 7.93 49.15 -3.73
CA PRO A 194 7.73 49.25 -2.28
C PRO A 194 6.64 50.29 -1.94
N PRO A 195 5.85 50.06 -0.88
CA PRO A 195 4.74 50.93 -0.49
C PRO A 195 5.22 52.29 0.08
N LYS A 196 4.48 53.34 -0.29
CA LYS A 196 4.78 54.78 -0.13
C LYS A 196 4.84 55.33 1.32
N TYR A 197 4.83 54.48 2.35
CA TYR A 197 4.78 54.92 3.75
C TYR A 197 6.17 55.11 4.39
N GLU A 198 7.26 54.63 3.76
CA GLU A 198 8.63 54.82 4.28
C GLU A 198 9.15 56.26 4.16
N GLU A 199 8.56 57.09 3.30
CA GLU A 199 8.95 58.51 3.15
C GLU A 199 8.52 59.40 4.34
N LEU A 200 7.62 58.94 5.22
CA LEU A 200 7.15 59.74 6.36
C LEU A 200 8.06 59.70 7.59
N TYR A 201 9.00 58.75 7.66
CA TYR A 201 9.78 58.53 8.89
C TYR A 201 11.06 59.37 8.97
N ASN A 202 11.48 60.02 7.88
CA ASN A 202 12.76 60.73 7.85
C ASN A 202 12.59 62.18 7.35
N PRO A 203 12.26 63.15 8.23
CA PRO A 203 12.33 64.55 7.84
C PRO A 203 13.79 64.97 7.61
N PRO A 204 14.08 65.83 6.62
CA PRO A 204 15.44 66.23 6.31
C PRO A 204 16.05 67.09 7.43
N PRO A 205 17.36 66.96 7.69
CA PRO A 205 18.06 67.85 8.60
C PRO A 205 18.15 69.26 7.98
N TYR A 206 17.71 70.27 8.74
CA TYR A 206 17.97 71.69 8.46
C TYR A 206 19.45 72.02 8.65
#